data_AF-A0A521T0J6-F1
#
_entry.id   AF-A0A521T0J6-F1
#
_cell.length_a   1.000
_cell.length_b   1.000
_cell.length_c   1.000
_cell.angle_alpha   90.00
_cell.angle_beta   90.00
_cell.angle_gamma   90.00
#
_symmetry.space_group_name_H-M   'P 1'
#
loop_
_entity.id
_entity.type
_entity.pdbx_description
1 polymer ?
#
loop_
_entity_poly.entity_id
_entity_poly.type
_entity_poly.pdbx_seq_one_letter_code
_entity_poly.pdbx_strand_id
1 'polypeptide(L)'
;MLHTLKSRVGRFSDFLASGGNARLESIWYGGLFALGAGLWVFFFRYGNLRLYVLDWLKEHHYLALWKEAFTSGQIPYISSIVLQSGDHFLANPEVVRTPDILLLRWLPLGVFVVIHVLILYALGCWGILRLKDRFGWPPLAGAVAFGLFTFSGALTARLGIGHFQWAGALLLPWFAEIVFQWLDAAKGEGFAPRPALRMSVLLFVLYLNGSFHIANWCLLFLVLLSLTNWRLIRYVALAVPVALLLAAHQIAPAMTLFDDVQRQSFGGFPNAAVLLEAFTRLSLFDRDAIGISGWGTLWWWEYDYYVGWAGLALLVSGLAAFWPRRHSDSPFPHLLPALLGMFVLSLGSLWGQFAPGLVQEAERVPTRFMLLVFLFLVIGAAEIATRFLRRWPRFAPWALLPVLGWAAWDLWQHAVLWRVALLEGIFLTKKYDPNVPPIHILPNADTVYQAWVLGSLAVSAVTLIAVVLILWRATVRDDLSAR
;
A
#
# COMPACT_ATOMS: atom_id res chain seq x y z
N MET A 1 26.77 -41.45 4.82
CA MET A 1 26.47 -40.28 3.95
C MET A 1 24.98 -40.15 3.63
N LEU A 2 24.34 -41.16 3.02
CA LEU A 2 22.90 -41.11 2.66
C LEU A 2 21.95 -40.92 3.87
N HIS A 3 22.19 -41.59 5.00
CA HIS A 3 21.39 -41.42 6.22
C HIS A 3 21.50 -40.00 6.79
N THR A 4 22.71 -39.43 6.78
CA THR A 4 22.99 -38.07 7.25
C THR A 4 22.35 -37.01 6.36
N LEU A 5 22.26 -37.27 5.06
CA LEU A 5 21.55 -36.41 4.11
C LEU A 5 20.03 -36.46 4.34
N LYS A 6 19.45 -37.66 4.47
CA LYS A 6 18.01 -37.84 4.76
C LYS A 6 17.58 -37.13 6.05
N SER A 7 18.38 -37.20 7.11
CA SER A 7 18.07 -36.53 8.38
C SER A 7 18.20 -35.00 8.31
N ARG A 8 19.09 -34.47 7.48
CA ARG A 8 19.18 -33.02 7.22
C ARG A 8 18.01 -32.51 6.37
N VAL A 9 17.67 -33.24 5.31
CA VAL A 9 16.51 -32.93 4.43
C VAL A 9 15.20 -32.97 5.22
N GLY A 10 15.02 -33.98 6.08
CA GLY A 10 13.85 -34.07 6.97
C GLY A 10 13.73 -32.86 7.90
N ARG A 11 14.80 -32.52 8.64
CA ARG A 11 14.80 -31.35 9.54
C ARG A 11 14.53 -30.03 8.83
N PHE A 12 15.02 -29.86 7.60
CA PHE A 12 14.75 -28.66 6.81
C PHE A 12 13.29 -28.62 6.33
N SER A 13 12.74 -29.75 5.88
CA SER A 13 11.32 -29.87 5.52
C SER A 13 10.41 -29.54 6.71
N ASP A 14 10.74 -30.05 7.90
CA ASP A 14 9.98 -29.78 9.12
C ASP A 14 10.04 -28.29 9.47
N PHE A 15 11.22 -27.67 9.40
CA PHE A 15 11.37 -26.22 9.59
C PHE A 15 10.48 -25.42 8.61
N LEU A 16 10.48 -25.76 7.32
CA LEU A 16 9.65 -25.07 6.33
C LEU A 16 8.15 -25.26 6.56
N ALA A 17 7.72 -26.41 7.08
CA ALA A 17 6.32 -26.77 7.26
C ALA A 17 5.70 -26.29 8.57
N SER A 18 6.47 -26.28 9.66
CA SER A 18 5.98 -25.96 11.00
C SER A 18 6.68 -24.77 11.65
N GLY A 19 7.82 -24.32 11.14
CA GLY A 19 8.70 -23.44 11.89
C GLY A 19 9.27 -24.14 13.13
N GLY A 20 9.44 -23.40 14.22
CA GLY A 20 9.75 -23.95 15.56
C GLY A 20 11.20 -23.80 16.01
N ASN A 21 12.05 -23.16 15.20
CA ASN A 21 13.38 -22.72 15.62
C ASN A 21 13.51 -21.22 15.40
N ALA A 22 13.39 -20.45 16.49
CA ALA A 22 13.38 -18.99 16.45
C ALA A 22 14.59 -18.42 15.68
N ARG A 23 15.79 -18.99 15.87
CA ARG A 23 17.01 -18.53 15.17
C ARG A 23 16.92 -18.77 13.67
N LEU A 24 16.47 -19.95 13.24
CA LEU A 24 16.31 -20.24 11.80
C LEU A 24 15.20 -19.39 11.18
N GLU A 25 14.13 -19.12 11.91
CA GLU A 25 13.06 -18.22 11.46
C GLU A 25 13.59 -16.79 11.29
N SER A 26 14.35 -16.26 12.27
CA SER A 26 14.97 -14.95 12.15
C SER A 26 15.92 -14.86 10.95
N ILE A 27 16.72 -15.91 10.70
CA ILE A 27 17.60 -15.97 9.52
C ILE A 27 16.77 -15.99 8.23
N TRP A 28 15.69 -16.77 8.19
CA TRP A 28 14.80 -16.88 7.02
C TRP A 28 14.14 -15.53 6.68
N TYR A 29 13.48 -14.90 7.64
CA TYR A 29 12.83 -13.61 7.40
C TYR A 29 13.83 -12.47 7.22
N GLY A 30 14.98 -12.52 7.90
CA GLY A 30 16.09 -11.59 7.66
C GLY A 30 16.64 -11.71 6.23
N GLY A 31 16.75 -12.94 5.71
CA GLY A 31 17.12 -13.20 4.33
C GLY A 31 16.09 -12.69 3.32
N LEU A 32 14.80 -12.94 3.55
CA LEU A 32 13.71 -12.39 2.72
C LEU A 32 13.71 -10.86 2.73
N PHE A 33 13.87 -10.25 3.91
CA PHE A 33 13.96 -8.80 4.06
C PHE A 33 15.16 -8.21 3.30
N ALA A 34 16.35 -8.80 3.46
CA ALA A 34 17.55 -8.32 2.76
C ALA A 34 17.44 -8.49 1.25
N LEU A 35 16.89 -9.62 0.78
CA LEU A 35 16.62 -9.85 -0.63
C LEU A 35 15.67 -8.78 -1.17
N GLY A 36 14.55 -8.54 -0.48
CA GLY A 36 13.57 -7.57 -0.95
C GLY A 36 14.06 -6.13 -0.92
N ALA A 37 14.83 -5.73 0.10
CA ALA A 37 15.51 -4.45 0.11
C ALA A 37 16.46 -4.31 -1.08
N GLY A 38 17.28 -5.34 -1.35
CA GLY A 38 18.18 -5.37 -2.51
C GLY A 38 17.43 -5.24 -3.84
N LEU A 39 16.27 -5.89 -3.97
CA LEU A 39 15.40 -5.77 -5.15
C LEU A 39 14.86 -4.35 -5.33
N TRP A 40 14.41 -3.67 -4.26
CA TRP A 40 13.97 -2.28 -4.34
C TRP A 40 15.11 -1.32 -4.72
N VAL A 41 16.29 -1.50 -4.12
CA VAL A 41 17.47 -0.71 -4.48
C VAL A 41 17.81 -0.91 -5.97
N PHE A 42 17.80 -2.15 -6.45
CA PHE A 42 18.01 -2.47 -7.87
C PHE A 42 16.91 -1.85 -8.76
N PHE A 43 15.64 -1.94 -8.33
CA PHE A 43 14.47 -1.41 -9.04
C PHE A 43 14.57 0.10 -9.29
N PHE A 44 15.10 0.84 -8.31
CA PHE A 44 15.34 2.28 -8.39
C PHE A 44 16.77 2.65 -8.79
N ARG A 45 17.51 1.74 -9.45
CA ARG A 45 18.87 1.99 -9.96
C ARG A 45 19.80 2.60 -8.92
N TYR A 46 19.74 2.10 -7.68
CA TYR A 46 20.57 2.57 -6.57
C TYR A 46 20.43 4.08 -6.27
N GLY A 47 19.30 4.69 -6.65
CA GLY A 47 19.02 6.12 -6.47
C GLY A 47 19.53 7.02 -7.58
N ASN A 48 20.16 6.46 -8.63
CA ASN A 48 20.57 7.22 -9.82
C ASN A 48 19.39 7.40 -10.79
N LEU A 49 18.36 8.10 -10.32
CA LEU A 49 17.13 8.36 -11.06
C LEU A 49 17.19 9.75 -11.71
N ARG A 50 16.67 9.88 -12.93
CA ARG A 50 16.52 11.18 -13.59
C ARG A 50 15.22 11.86 -13.17
N LEU A 51 14.17 11.08 -12.93
CA LEU A 51 12.85 11.56 -12.49
C LEU A 51 12.17 12.52 -13.48
N TYR A 52 12.32 12.29 -14.79
CA TYR A 52 11.76 13.17 -15.84
C TYR A 52 10.77 12.48 -16.77
N VAL A 53 10.24 11.33 -16.35
CA VAL A 53 9.45 10.44 -17.22
C VAL A 53 8.13 10.10 -16.56
N LEU A 54 7.04 10.22 -17.33
CA LEU A 54 5.68 10.00 -16.84
C LEU A 54 5.43 10.82 -15.56
N ASP A 55 4.85 10.21 -14.52
CA ASP A 55 4.52 10.89 -13.27
C ASP A 55 5.77 11.25 -12.45
N TRP A 56 6.94 10.68 -12.74
CA TRP A 56 8.16 11.07 -12.04
C TRP A 56 8.53 12.53 -12.25
N LEU A 57 8.17 13.16 -13.37
CA LEU A 57 8.43 14.59 -13.58
C LEU A 57 7.66 15.44 -12.57
N LYS A 58 6.40 15.07 -12.30
CA LYS A 58 5.58 15.71 -11.27
C LYS A 58 6.19 15.49 -9.88
N GLU A 59 6.57 14.25 -9.56
CA GLU A 59 7.20 13.93 -8.27
C GLU A 59 8.56 14.63 -8.10
N HIS A 60 9.33 14.80 -9.18
CA HIS A 60 10.56 15.58 -9.16
C HIS A 60 10.31 17.00 -8.68
N HIS A 61 9.28 17.67 -9.22
CA HIS A 61 8.92 19.02 -8.78
C HIS A 61 8.51 19.07 -7.31
N TYR A 62 7.75 18.09 -6.82
CA TYR A 62 7.37 18.03 -5.41
C TYR A 62 8.59 17.89 -4.49
N LEU A 63 9.50 16.99 -4.82
CA LEU A 63 10.71 16.76 -4.04
C LEU A 63 11.71 17.91 -4.16
N ALA A 64 11.79 18.57 -5.32
CA ALA A 64 12.63 19.74 -5.54
C ALA A 64 12.17 20.93 -4.69
N LEU A 65 10.87 21.22 -4.64
CA LEU A 65 10.31 22.27 -3.77
C LEU A 65 10.57 22.00 -2.29
N TRP A 66 10.38 20.76 -1.83
CA TRP A 66 10.75 20.40 -0.46
C TRP A 66 12.23 20.58 -0.17
N LYS A 67 13.09 20.18 -1.11
CA LYS A 67 14.54 20.36 -0.97
C LYS A 67 14.91 21.84 -0.91
N GLU A 68 14.32 22.68 -1.77
CA GLU A 68 14.49 24.13 -1.72
C GLU A 68 14.02 24.68 -0.36
N ALA A 69 12.84 24.30 0.10
CA ALA A 69 12.29 24.71 1.39
C ALA A 69 13.24 24.40 2.55
N PHE A 70 13.77 23.18 2.61
CA PHE A 70 14.68 22.79 3.69
C PHE A 70 16.06 23.41 3.57
N THR A 71 16.52 23.79 2.38
CA THR A 71 17.83 24.42 2.20
C THR A 71 17.78 25.93 2.43
N SER A 72 16.72 26.59 2.00
CA SER A 72 16.50 28.04 2.18
C SER A 72 15.87 28.41 3.52
N GLY A 73 15.21 27.46 4.20
CA GLY A 73 14.44 27.72 5.41
C GLY A 73 13.07 28.36 5.15
N GLN A 74 12.59 28.35 3.90
CA GLN A 74 11.30 28.91 3.51
C GLN A 74 10.22 27.83 3.47
N ILE A 75 9.00 28.15 3.91
CA ILE A 75 7.86 27.23 3.79
C ILE A 75 7.33 27.33 2.34
N PRO A 76 7.17 26.20 1.62
CA PRO A 76 6.77 26.22 0.22
C PRO A 76 5.25 26.39 0.11
N TYR A 77 4.74 27.59 0.35
CA TYR A 77 3.30 27.84 0.22
C TYR A 77 2.86 27.88 -1.25
N ILE A 78 3.58 28.63 -2.09
CA ILE A 78 3.27 28.85 -3.50
C ILE A 78 4.44 28.38 -4.35
N SER A 79 4.15 27.60 -5.40
CA SER A 79 5.12 27.16 -6.39
C SER A 79 5.17 28.09 -7.61
N SER A 80 6.33 28.18 -8.25
CA SER A 80 6.51 29.00 -9.47
C SER A 80 5.76 28.49 -10.70
N ILE A 81 5.22 27.27 -10.65
CA ILE A 81 4.41 26.65 -11.69
C ILE A 81 3.18 26.00 -11.07
N VAL A 82 2.12 25.82 -11.85
CA VAL A 82 0.91 25.07 -11.45
C VAL A 82 1.21 23.58 -11.46
N LEU A 83 0.90 22.92 -10.35
CA LEU A 83 1.12 21.49 -10.13
C LEU A 83 -0.22 20.77 -9.92
N GLN A 84 -0.64 19.99 -10.93
CA GLN A 84 -1.95 19.32 -11.01
C GLN A 84 -3.16 20.29 -10.93
N SER A 85 -3.48 20.79 -9.74
CA SER A 85 -4.73 21.52 -9.43
C SER A 85 -4.52 22.98 -9.04
N GLY A 86 -3.28 23.45 -8.88
CA GLY A 86 -2.99 24.83 -8.48
C GLY A 86 -1.51 25.07 -8.20
N ASP A 87 -1.16 26.29 -7.81
CA ASP A 87 0.17 26.69 -7.35
C ASP A 87 0.31 26.66 -5.81
N HIS A 88 -0.79 26.50 -5.06
CA HIS A 88 -0.78 26.26 -3.61
C HIS A 88 -0.23 24.87 -3.27
N PHE A 89 1.10 24.77 -3.15
CA PHE A 89 1.81 23.50 -2.99
C PHE A 89 1.34 22.66 -1.79
N LEU A 90 1.11 23.28 -0.62
CA LEU A 90 0.62 22.56 0.58
C LEU A 90 -0.88 22.24 0.53
N ALA A 91 -1.60 22.64 -0.51
CA ALA A 91 -2.98 22.21 -0.76
C ALA A 91 -3.03 20.90 -1.54
N ASN A 92 -1.91 20.46 -2.13
CA ASN A 92 -1.87 19.17 -2.81
C ASN A 92 -1.80 18.01 -1.78
N PRO A 93 -2.81 17.11 -1.75
CA PRO A 93 -2.84 15.99 -0.81
C PRO A 93 -1.93 14.83 -1.24
N GLU A 94 -1.34 14.83 -2.43
CA GLU A 94 -0.39 13.80 -2.90
C GLU A 94 1.06 14.09 -2.49
N VAL A 95 1.34 15.28 -1.94
CA VAL A 95 2.70 15.67 -1.54
C VAL A 95 3.11 14.94 -0.26
N VAL A 96 4.28 14.28 -0.31
CA VAL A 96 4.88 13.58 0.83
C VAL A 96 5.30 14.57 1.93
N ARG A 97 4.90 14.28 3.16
CA ARG A 97 5.16 15.04 4.41
C ARG A 97 5.55 14.12 5.57
N THR A 98 5.98 12.90 5.26
CA THR A 98 6.49 11.97 6.28
C THR A 98 7.75 12.54 6.94
N PRO A 99 8.07 12.17 8.20
CA PRO A 99 9.22 12.75 8.91
C PRO A 99 10.56 12.64 8.17
N ASP A 100 10.75 11.59 7.37
CA ASP A 100 11.96 11.36 6.58
C ASP A 100 12.12 12.35 5.40
N ILE A 101 11.09 13.11 5.02
CA ILE A 101 11.19 14.16 3.98
C ILE A 101 12.29 15.18 4.30
N LEU A 102 12.59 15.39 5.60
CA LEU A 102 13.68 16.24 6.07
C LEU A 102 15.06 15.81 5.53
N LEU A 103 15.22 14.53 5.18
CA LEU A 103 16.47 14.01 4.61
C LEU A 103 16.80 14.64 3.25
N LEU A 104 15.82 15.20 2.54
CA LEU A 104 16.04 15.92 1.28
C LEU A 104 16.99 17.11 1.41
N ARG A 105 17.15 17.67 2.61
CA ARG A 105 18.16 18.70 2.88
C ARG A 105 19.57 18.25 2.50
N TRP A 106 19.89 16.96 2.70
CA TRP A 106 21.22 16.42 2.50
C TRP A 106 21.32 15.46 1.31
N LEU A 107 20.22 14.82 0.93
CA LEU A 107 20.22 13.77 -0.08
C LEU A 107 19.86 14.28 -1.48
N PRO A 108 20.43 13.68 -2.54
CA PRO A 108 19.86 13.77 -3.89
C PRO A 108 18.44 13.18 -3.92
N LEU A 109 17.58 13.71 -4.80
CA LEU A 109 16.16 13.32 -4.86
C LEU A 109 15.98 11.82 -5.10
N GLY A 110 16.72 11.25 -6.06
CA GLY A 110 16.64 9.81 -6.35
C GLY A 110 17.11 8.92 -5.20
N VAL A 111 18.11 9.35 -4.42
CA VAL A 111 18.54 8.62 -3.20
C VAL A 111 17.47 8.68 -2.12
N PHE A 112 16.84 9.84 -1.95
CA PHE A 112 15.72 10.00 -1.03
C PHE A 112 14.55 9.05 -1.39
N VAL A 113 14.16 8.98 -2.67
CA VAL A 113 13.11 8.04 -3.14
C VAL A 113 13.38 6.61 -2.69
N VAL A 114 14.63 6.13 -2.83
CA VAL A 114 15.00 4.77 -2.41
C VAL A 114 14.88 4.61 -0.89
N ILE A 115 15.43 5.55 -0.12
CA ILE A 115 15.39 5.47 1.35
C ILE A 115 13.95 5.51 1.86
N HIS A 116 13.13 6.41 1.32
CA HIS A 116 11.72 6.52 1.66
C HIS A 116 10.97 5.19 1.42
N VAL A 117 11.12 4.60 0.23
CA VAL A 117 10.52 3.30 -0.08
C VAL A 117 11.05 2.20 0.85
N LEU A 118 12.35 2.19 1.16
CA LEU A 118 12.94 1.20 2.08
C LEU A 118 12.41 1.32 3.51
N ILE A 119 12.14 2.54 3.99
CA ILE A 119 11.53 2.77 5.32
C ILE A 119 10.12 2.17 5.34
N LEU A 120 9.28 2.50 4.35
CA LEU A 120 7.91 1.96 4.28
C LEU A 120 7.90 0.44 4.04
N TYR A 121 8.84 -0.05 3.23
CA TYR A 121 9.06 -1.48 3.00
C TYR A 121 9.41 -2.21 4.31
N ALA A 122 10.29 -1.64 5.14
CA ALA A 122 10.63 -2.22 6.43
C ALA A 122 9.42 -2.27 7.38
N LEU A 123 8.65 -1.18 7.44
CA LEU A 123 7.39 -1.15 8.20
C LEU A 123 6.37 -2.16 7.66
N GLY A 124 6.25 -2.30 6.34
CA GLY A 124 5.40 -3.28 5.68
C GLY A 124 5.79 -4.72 5.99
N CYS A 125 7.08 -5.04 5.92
CA CYS A 125 7.62 -6.34 6.31
C CYS A 125 7.29 -6.66 7.76
N TRP A 126 7.42 -5.67 8.65
CA TRP A 126 7.03 -5.83 10.04
C TRP A 126 5.53 -6.12 10.18
N GLY A 127 4.66 -5.48 9.39
CA GLY A 127 3.24 -5.81 9.33
C GLY A 127 2.97 -7.25 8.87
N ILE A 128 3.71 -7.76 7.88
CA ILE A 128 3.63 -9.17 7.46
C ILE A 128 4.07 -10.11 8.59
N LEU A 129 5.12 -9.77 9.35
CA LEU A 129 5.54 -10.55 10.51
C LEU A 129 4.45 -10.59 11.59
N ARG A 130 3.74 -9.49 11.81
CA ARG A 130 2.59 -9.46 12.74
C ARG A 130 1.46 -10.38 12.29
N LEU A 131 1.15 -10.40 10.99
CA LEU A 131 0.17 -11.32 10.42
C LEU A 131 0.64 -12.77 10.54
N LYS A 132 1.92 -13.04 10.30
CA LYS A 132 2.56 -14.35 10.53
C LYS A 132 2.35 -14.80 11.97
N ASP A 133 2.64 -13.95 12.95
CA ASP A 133 2.47 -14.29 14.36
C ASP A 133 1.00 -14.56 14.70
N ARG A 134 0.08 -13.71 14.20
CA ARG A 134 -1.37 -13.87 14.40
C ARG A 134 -1.89 -15.22 13.91
N PHE A 135 -1.52 -15.60 12.69
CA PHE A 135 -2.06 -16.81 12.04
C PHE A 135 -1.16 -18.04 12.22
N GLY A 136 0.01 -17.88 12.86
CA GLY A 136 1.00 -18.93 13.05
C GLY A 136 1.57 -19.44 11.72
N TRP A 137 1.84 -18.54 10.77
CA TRP A 137 2.37 -18.94 9.47
C TRP A 137 3.77 -19.55 9.58
N PRO A 138 4.00 -20.76 9.03
CA PRO A 138 5.33 -21.30 8.89
C PRO A 138 6.14 -20.49 7.86
N PRO A 139 7.49 -20.64 7.84
CA PRO A 139 8.37 -19.87 6.96
C PRO A 139 7.94 -19.81 5.49
N LEU A 140 7.50 -20.94 4.92
CA LEU A 140 7.15 -21.03 3.52
C LEU A 140 5.83 -20.33 3.18
N ALA A 141 4.84 -20.36 4.08
CA ALA A 141 3.61 -19.59 3.94
C ALA A 141 3.88 -18.08 4.08
N GLY A 142 4.78 -17.70 5.00
CA GLY A 142 5.24 -16.32 5.11
C GLY A 142 5.92 -15.84 3.81
N ALA A 143 6.69 -16.70 3.13
CA ALA A 143 7.30 -16.37 1.84
C ALA A 143 6.26 -16.17 0.72
N VAL A 144 5.14 -16.93 0.72
CA VAL A 144 4.00 -16.70 -0.19
C VAL A 144 3.47 -15.27 0.00
N ALA A 145 3.13 -14.89 1.23
CA ALA A 145 2.60 -13.55 1.52
C ALA A 145 3.60 -12.45 1.13
N PHE A 146 4.86 -12.63 1.53
CA PHE A 146 5.93 -11.67 1.27
C PHE A 146 6.15 -11.44 -0.23
N GLY A 147 6.34 -12.52 -1.00
CA GLY A 147 6.64 -12.42 -2.43
C GLY A 147 5.49 -11.85 -3.23
N LEU A 148 4.28 -12.43 -3.07
CA LEU A 148 3.10 -12.00 -3.83
C LEU A 148 2.71 -10.57 -3.51
N PHE A 149 2.81 -10.12 -2.26
CA PHE A 149 2.45 -8.74 -1.93
C PHE A 149 3.53 -7.75 -2.43
N THR A 150 4.77 -7.94 -1.99
CA THR A 150 5.84 -6.93 -2.13
C THR A 150 6.23 -6.67 -3.58
N PHE A 151 6.24 -7.70 -4.43
CA PHE A 151 6.78 -7.61 -5.79
C PHE A 151 5.72 -7.78 -6.89
N SER A 152 4.43 -7.75 -6.53
CA SER A 152 3.36 -7.77 -7.53
C SER A 152 3.34 -6.52 -8.39
N GLY A 153 2.72 -6.64 -9.56
CA GLY A 153 2.43 -5.50 -10.42
C GLY A 153 1.58 -4.42 -9.78
N ALA A 154 0.81 -4.77 -8.74
CA ALA A 154 0.09 -3.81 -7.91
C ALA A 154 1.01 -2.73 -7.34
N LEU A 155 2.26 -3.06 -7.03
CA LEU A 155 3.26 -2.13 -6.50
C LEU A 155 4.27 -1.72 -7.56
N THR A 156 4.91 -2.69 -8.23
CA THR A 156 6.03 -2.42 -9.13
C THR A 156 5.63 -1.60 -10.35
N ALA A 157 4.44 -1.82 -10.93
CA ALA A 157 4.01 -1.05 -12.11
C ALA A 157 3.77 0.43 -11.79
N ARG A 158 3.07 0.71 -10.69
CA ARG A 158 2.75 2.09 -10.26
C ARG A 158 3.96 2.84 -9.76
N LEU A 159 4.81 2.19 -8.95
CA LEU A 159 6.07 2.79 -8.55
C LEU A 159 7.01 2.97 -9.75
N GLY A 160 6.98 2.06 -10.73
CA GLY A 160 7.76 2.18 -11.96
C GLY A 160 7.46 3.48 -12.71
N ILE A 161 6.18 3.80 -12.92
CA ILE A 161 5.76 5.00 -13.67
C ILE A 161 5.78 6.30 -12.87
N GLY A 162 6.10 6.25 -11.58
CA GLY A 162 6.26 7.43 -10.75
C GLY A 162 5.05 7.81 -9.92
N HIS A 163 4.12 6.90 -9.66
CA HIS A 163 3.16 7.12 -8.58
C HIS A 163 3.84 6.91 -7.23
N PHE A 164 4.69 7.85 -6.80
CA PHE A 164 5.48 7.73 -5.59
C PHE A 164 4.63 7.52 -4.32
N GLN A 165 3.44 8.12 -4.29
CA GLN A 165 2.41 7.91 -3.27
C GLN A 165 1.95 6.45 -3.11
N TRP A 166 2.20 5.56 -4.09
CA TRP A 166 1.94 4.13 -3.92
C TRP A 166 2.91 3.42 -2.97
N ALA A 167 4.02 4.06 -2.57
CA ALA A 167 4.90 3.52 -1.55
C ALA A 167 4.14 3.25 -0.22
N GLY A 168 3.11 4.06 0.10
CA GLY A 168 2.24 3.83 1.26
C GLY A 168 1.44 2.53 1.19
N ALA A 169 1.23 1.94 0.00
CA ALA A 169 0.60 0.63 -0.11
C ALA A 169 1.41 -0.46 0.62
N LEU A 170 2.73 -0.29 0.77
CA LEU A 170 3.57 -1.19 1.56
C LEU A 170 3.14 -1.28 3.03
N LEU A 171 2.38 -0.30 3.55
CA LEU A 171 1.85 -0.32 4.92
C LEU A 171 0.53 -1.08 5.06
N LEU A 172 -0.09 -1.54 3.97
CA LEU A 172 -1.36 -2.27 4.03
C LEU A 172 -1.34 -3.60 4.82
N PRO A 173 -0.22 -4.31 5.02
CA PRO A 173 -0.17 -5.42 5.97
C PRO A 173 -0.56 -4.99 7.40
N TRP A 174 -0.23 -3.76 7.81
CA TRP A 174 -0.72 -3.20 9.08
C TRP A 174 -2.22 -2.93 9.07
N PHE A 175 -2.74 -2.46 7.93
CA PHE A 175 -4.17 -2.26 7.77
C PHE A 175 -4.92 -3.58 8.02
N ALA A 176 -4.51 -4.65 7.34
CA ALA A 176 -5.10 -5.97 7.53
C ALA A 176 -4.97 -6.48 8.97
N GLU A 177 -3.80 -6.33 9.60
CA GLU A 177 -3.60 -6.73 10.99
C GLU A 177 -4.55 -5.99 11.94
N ILE A 178 -4.73 -4.69 11.78
CA ILE A 178 -5.64 -3.90 12.63
C ILE A 178 -7.11 -4.27 12.34
N VAL A 179 -7.48 -4.53 11.09
CA VAL A 179 -8.82 -5.05 10.75
C VAL A 179 -9.11 -6.36 11.47
N PHE A 180 -8.15 -7.30 11.53
CA PHE A 180 -8.32 -8.52 12.31
C PHE A 180 -8.45 -8.24 13.82
N GLN A 181 -7.69 -7.28 14.38
CA GLN A 181 -7.89 -6.84 15.77
C GLN A 181 -9.29 -6.29 16.03
N TRP A 182 -9.88 -5.56 15.07
CA TRP A 182 -11.26 -5.07 15.19
C TRP A 182 -12.28 -6.21 15.19
N LEU A 183 -12.09 -7.19 14.30
CA LEU A 183 -12.96 -8.37 14.23
C LEU A 183 -12.93 -9.15 15.55
N ASP A 184 -11.75 -9.35 16.14
CA ASP A 184 -11.62 -10.00 17.44
C ASP A 184 -12.29 -9.20 18.55
N ALA A 185 -12.03 -7.89 18.60
CA ALA A 185 -12.59 -7.01 19.63
C ALA A 185 -14.11 -6.78 19.47
N ALA A 186 -14.69 -7.07 18.31
CA ALA A 186 -16.14 -7.05 18.09
C ALA A 186 -16.85 -8.32 18.59
N LYS A 187 -16.11 -9.41 18.87
CA LYS A 187 -16.64 -10.62 19.50
C LYS A 187 -16.89 -10.42 21.00
N GLY A 188 -16.09 -9.59 21.67
CA GLY A 188 -16.23 -9.28 23.10
C GLY A 188 -17.39 -8.35 23.46
N GLU A 189 -17.73 -8.28 24.74
CA GLU A 189 -18.89 -7.53 25.26
C GLU A 189 -18.67 -6.00 25.36
N GLY A 190 -17.42 -5.52 25.28
CA GLY A 190 -17.05 -4.10 25.46
C GLY A 190 -16.51 -3.43 24.20
N PHE A 191 -16.45 -2.09 24.21
CA PHE A 191 -15.73 -1.30 23.20
C PHE A 191 -14.29 -1.08 23.63
N ALA A 192 -13.34 -1.53 22.81
CA ALA A 192 -11.91 -1.27 23.01
C ALA A 192 -11.46 -0.17 22.04
N PRO A 193 -11.13 1.05 22.50
CA PRO A 193 -10.77 2.15 21.59
C PRO A 193 -9.38 1.97 20.94
N ARG A 194 -8.50 1.17 21.54
CA ARG A 194 -7.09 1.06 21.12
C ARG A 194 -6.91 0.63 19.65
N PRO A 195 -7.59 -0.40 19.12
CA PRO A 195 -7.50 -0.75 17.71
C PRO A 195 -8.03 0.34 16.79
N ALA A 196 -9.06 1.09 17.19
CA ALA A 196 -9.57 2.21 16.40
C ALA A 196 -8.54 3.35 16.30
N LEU A 197 -7.90 3.72 17.42
CA LEU A 197 -6.85 4.73 17.44
C LEU A 197 -5.62 4.29 16.64
N ARG A 198 -5.24 3.00 16.68
CA ARG A 198 -4.17 2.45 15.83
C ARG A 198 -4.50 2.60 14.34
N MET A 199 -5.75 2.35 13.96
CA MET A 199 -6.21 2.59 12.59
C MET A 199 -6.12 4.07 12.22
N SER A 200 -6.52 4.99 13.12
CA SER A 200 -6.38 6.43 12.87
C SER A 200 -4.95 6.85 12.63
N VAL A 201 -4.00 6.31 13.40
CA VAL A 201 -2.56 6.57 13.21
C VAL A 201 -2.08 6.01 11.89
N LEU A 202 -2.50 4.79 11.50
CA LEU A 202 -2.12 4.23 10.21
C LEU A 202 -2.65 5.07 9.03
N LEU A 203 -3.92 5.46 9.08
CA LEU A 203 -4.52 6.34 8.06
C LEU A 203 -3.82 7.70 8.00
N PHE A 204 -3.48 8.28 9.16
CA PHE A 204 -2.68 9.49 9.24
C PHE A 204 -1.30 9.33 8.58
N VAL A 205 -0.60 8.22 8.82
CA VAL A 205 0.69 7.94 8.17
C VAL A 205 0.53 7.79 6.65
N LEU A 206 -0.55 7.17 6.18
CA LEU A 206 -0.86 7.12 4.74
C LEU A 206 -1.10 8.52 4.16
N TYR A 207 -1.82 9.40 4.86
CA TYR A 207 -1.98 10.78 4.44
C TYR A 207 -0.63 11.52 4.42
N LEU A 208 0.19 11.42 5.47
CA LEU A 208 1.54 11.99 5.48
C LEU A 208 2.39 11.50 4.31
N ASN A 209 2.18 10.27 3.84
CA ASN A 209 2.86 9.72 2.68
C ASN A 209 2.39 10.30 1.33
N GLY A 210 1.39 11.17 1.31
CA GLY A 210 0.69 11.55 0.09
C GLY A 210 -0.19 10.43 -0.47
N SER A 211 -0.34 9.29 0.23
CA SER A 211 -1.16 8.14 -0.17
C SER A 211 -2.65 8.37 0.09
N PHE A 212 -3.13 9.57 -0.22
CA PHE A 212 -4.50 10.04 0.01
C PHE A 212 -5.54 9.04 -0.50
N HIS A 213 -5.40 8.59 -1.75
CA HIS A 213 -6.31 7.63 -2.37
C HIS A 213 -6.31 6.28 -1.64
N ILE A 214 -5.14 5.74 -1.27
CA ILE A 214 -5.03 4.47 -0.53
C ILE A 214 -5.71 4.57 0.84
N ALA A 215 -5.54 5.69 1.55
CA ALA A 215 -6.24 5.95 2.80
C ALA A 215 -7.76 5.98 2.60
N ASN A 216 -8.24 6.62 1.53
CA ASN A 216 -9.67 6.67 1.21
C ASN A 216 -10.23 5.28 0.84
N TRP A 217 -9.48 4.44 0.13
CA TRP A 217 -9.90 3.05 -0.14
C TRP A 217 -10.00 2.25 1.14
N CYS A 218 -9.05 2.44 2.07
CA CYS A 218 -9.11 1.84 3.40
C CYS A 218 -10.37 2.29 4.14
N LEU A 219 -10.71 3.58 4.10
CA LEU A 219 -11.95 4.12 4.70
C LEU A 219 -13.21 3.48 4.07
N LEU A 220 -13.28 3.43 2.74
CA LEU A 220 -14.39 2.79 2.03
C LEU A 220 -14.54 1.32 2.43
N PHE A 221 -13.43 0.57 2.49
CA PHE A 221 -13.44 -0.82 2.95
C PHE A 221 -13.98 -0.95 4.37
N LEU A 222 -13.54 -0.10 5.30
CA LEU A 222 -14.00 -0.12 6.70
C LEU A 222 -15.50 0.20 6.82
N VAL A 223 -16.00 1.14 6.01
CA VAL A 223 -17.44 1.41 5.92
C VAL A 223 -18.19 0.18 5.44
N LEU A 224 -17.80 -0.40 4.29
CA LEU A 224 -18.42 -1.62 3.75
C LEU A 224 -18.39 -2.79 4.74
N LEU A 225 -17.28 -2.95 5.46
CA LEU A 225 -17.14 -3.97 6.50
C LEU A 225 -18.13 -3.73 7.66
N SER A 226 -18.29 -2.48 8.09
CA SER A 226 -19.21 -2.13 9.18
C SER A 226 -20.70 -2.27 8.81
N LEU A 227 -21.06 -2.15 7.52
CA LEU A 227 -22.43 -2.37 7.05
C LEU A 227 -22.90 -3.82 7.27
N THR A 228 -21.97 -4.77 7.23
CA THR A 228 -22.28 -6.20 7.43
C THR A 228 -22.01 -6.70 8.85
N ASN A 229 -21.29 -5.92 9.65
CA ASN A 229 -21.09 -6.17 11.06
C ASN A 229 -21.22 -4.87 11.84
N TRP A 230 -22.44 -4.56 12.26
CA TRP A 230 -22.79 -3.29 12.91
C TRP A 230 -21.96 -3.02 14.18
N ARG A 231 -21.44 -4.05 14.86
CA ARG A 231 -20.56 -3.89 16.03
C ARG A 231 -19.23 -3.21 15.69
N LEU A 232 -18.86 -3.18 14.40
CA LEU A 232 -17.69 -2.46 13.90
C LEU A 232 -17.94 -0.97 13.69
N ILE A 233 -19.20 -0.51 13.64
CA ILE A 233 -19.51 0.90 13.36
C ILE A 233 -18.91 1.83 14.41
N ARG A 234 -18.85 1.41 15.68
CA ARG A 234 -18.22 2.17 16.77
C ARG A 234 -16.71 2.37 16.57
N TYR A 235 -16.04 1.40 15.94
CA TYR A 235 -14.62 1.53 15.61
C TYR A 235 -14.44 2.51 14.44
N VAL A 236 -15.29 2.44 13.41
CA VAL A 236 -15.31 3.41 12.30
C VAL A 236 -15.61 4.82 12.82
N ALA A 237 -16.65 4.97 13.65
CA ALA A 237 -17.09 6.25 14.21
C ALA A 237 -16.03 6.93 15.09
N LEU A 238 -15.12 6.17 15.69
CA LEU A 238 -13.95 6.73 16.37
C LEU A 238 -12.77 6.93 15.41
N ALA A 239 -12.44 5.92 14.60
CA ALA A 239 -11.22 5.90 13.81
C ALA A 239 -11.20 6.97 12.73
N VAL A 240 -12.32 7.17 12.02
CA VAL A 240 -12.41 8.07 10.87
C VAL A 240 -12.30 9.54 11.30
N PRO A 241 -13.10 10.06 12.26
CA PRO A 241 -12.97 11.46 12.66
C PRO A 241 -11.59 11.76 13.25
N VAL A 242 -11.02 10.85 14.04
CA VAL A 242 -9.66 11.03 14.60
C VAL A 242 -8.61 11.04 13.48
N ALA A 243 -8.73 10.17 12.47
CA ALA A 243 -7.82 10.18 11.32
C ALA A 243 -7.91 11.50 10.53
N LEU A 244 -9.12 12.02 10.31
CA LEU A 244 -9.34 13.28 9.62
C LEU A 244 -8.79 14.47 10.40
N LEU A 245 -8.94 14.50 11.72
CA LEU A 245 -8.35 15.52 12.59
C LEU A 245 -6.81 15.46 12.58
N LEU A 246 -6.24 14.25 12.64
CA LEU A 246 -4.80 14.05 12.48
C LEU A 246 -4.30 14.51 11.10
N ALA A 247 -5.07 14.27 10.04
CA ALA A 247 -4.74 14.67 8.67
C ALA A 247 -5.23 16.08 8.28
N ALA A 248 -5.80 16.85 9.22
CA ALA A 248 -6.39 18.15 8.94
C ALA A 248 -5.40 19.11 8.25
N HIS A 249 -4.13 19.10 8.66
CA HIS A 249 -3.03 19.88 8.08
C HIS A 249 -2.82 19.66 6.56
N GLN A 250 -3.39 18.61 5.99
CA GLN A 250 -3.29 18.25 4.57
C GLN A 250 -4.65 18.30 3.88
N ILE A 251 -5.70 17.83 4.54
CA ILE A 251 -7.06 17.83 3.98
C ILE A 251 -7.63 19.25 3.93
N ALA A 252 -7.50 20.06 4.98
CA ALA A 252 -8.12 21.37 5.04
C ALA A 252 -7.54 22.35 4.01
N PRO A 253 -6.20 22.45 3.80
CA PRO A 253 -5.66 23.24 2.70
C PRO A 253 -6.11 22.73 1.32
N ALA A 254 -6.27 21.41 1.13
CA ALA A 254 -6.76 20.87 -0.13
C ALA A 254 -8.18 21.30 -0.48
N MET A 255 -9.03 21.53 0.53
CA MET A 255 -10.40 22.00 0.33
C MET A 255 -10.47 23.40 -0.30
N THR A 256 -9.40 24.21 -0.22
CA THR A 256 -9.39 25.55 -0.84
C THR A 256 -9.19 25.52 -2.35
N LEU A 257 -8.71 24.39 -2.90
CA LEU A 257 -8.50 24.20 -4.35
C LEU A 257 -9.55 23.27 -4.99
N PHE A 258 -10.56 22.85 -4.24
CA PHE A 258 -11.41 21.73 -4.66
C PHE A 258 -12.24 22.07 -5.92
N ASP A 259 -12.66 23.32 -6.08
CA ASP A 259 -13.52 23.74 -7.21
C ASP A 259 -12.80 23.72 -8.57
N ASP A 260 -11.45 23.79 -8.57
CA ASP A 260 -10.62 23.92 -9.77
C ASP A 260 -10.16 22.57 -10.38
N VAL A 261 -10.52 21.44 -9.76
CA VAL A 261 -10.06 20.11 -10.19
C VAL A 261 -10.87 19.58 -11.38
N GLN A 262 -10.18 19.24 -12.48
CA GLN A 262 -10.83 18.68 -13.68
C GLN A 262 -11.52 17.33 -13.42
N ARG A 263 -12.75 17.20 -13.92
CA ARG A 263 -13.78 16.23 -13.51
C ARG A 263 -13.87 14.98 -14.39
N GLN A 264 -12.75 14.41 -14.83
CA GLN A 264 -12.80 13.20 -15.66
C GLN A 264 -12.75 11.92 -14.81
N SER A 265 -13.87 11.20 -14.76
CA SER A 265 -13.94 9.85 -14.19
C SER A 265 -13.47 8.80 -15.18
N PHE A 266 -12.76 7.79 -14.69
CA PHE A 266 -12.35 6.63 -15.48
C PHE A 266 -13.15 5.38 -15.11
N GLY A 267 -13.25 4.45 -16.06
CA GLY A 267 -13.83 3.14 -15.84
C GLY A 267 -12.88 2.17 -15.13
N GLY A 268 -13.46 1.14 -14.52
CA GLY A 268 -12.78 0.01 -13.89
C GLY A 268 -12.29 -1.03 -14.89
N PHE A 269 -12.14 -2.29 -14.44
CA PHE A 269 -11.81 -3.41 -15.32
C PHE A 269 -12.91 -3.60 -16.37
N PRO A 270 -12.63 -3.47 -17.69
CA PRO A 270 -13.68 -3.49 -18.71
C PRO A 270 -14.40 -4.83 -18.84
N ASN A 271 -13.69 -5.93 -18.61
CA ASN A 271 -14.22 -7.29 -18.68
C ASN A 271 -13.30 -8.28 -17.95
N ALA A 272 -13.76 -9.53 -17.85
CA ALA A 272 -13.03 -10.61 -17.18
C ALA A 272 -11.70 -10.97 -17.87
N ALA A 273 -11.57 -10.77 -19.18
CA ALA A 273 -10.33 -11.04 -19.89
C ALA A 273 -9.23 -10.04 -19.49
N VAL A 274 -9.55 -8.74 -19.43
CA VAL A 274 -8.61 -7.71 -18.93
C VAL A 274 -8.25 -7.96 -17.47
N LEU A 275 -9.23 -8.38 -16.65
CA LEU A 275 -8.95 -8.75 -15.26
C LEU A 275 -8.01 -9.97 -15.16
N LEU A 276 -8.19 -11.01 -15.99
CA LEU A 276 -7.29 -12.16 -15.99
C LEU A 276 -5.89 -11.78 -16.49
N GLU A 277 -5.81 -10.99 -17.56
CA GLU A 277 -4.54 -10.46 -18.07
C GLU A 277 -3.82 -9.60 -17.03
N ALA A 278 -4.55 -8.81 -16.24
CA ALA A 278 -3.97 -8.01 -15.17
C ALA A 278 -3.13 -8.83 -14.18
N PHE A 279 -3.49 -10.10 -13.93
CA PHE A 279 -2.74 -10.98 -13.04
C PHE A 279 -1.66 -11.82 -13.74
N THR A 280 -1.77 -12.03 -15.06
CA THR A 280 -1.02 -13.09 -15.76
C THR A 280 -0.19 -12.61 -16.94
N ARG A 281 -0.52 -11.46 -17.53
CA ARG A 281 0.12 -10.96 -18.73
C ARG A 281 1.26 -10.03 -18.38
N LEU A 282 2.45 -10.42 -18.81
CA LEU A 282 3.62 -9.57 -18.78
C LEU A 282 3.48 -8.53 -19.90
N SER A 283 3.38 -7.25 -19.53
CA SER A 283 3.19 -6.15 -20.47
C SER A 283 4.10 -4.98 -20.11
N LEU A 284 4.56 -4.28 -21.14
CA LEU A 284 5.27 -3.02 -21.01
C LEU A 284 4.28 -1.86 -20.78
N PHE A 285 4.83 -0.73 -20.34
CA PHE A 285 4.10 0.50 -20.06
C PHE A 285 3.51 1.16 -21.32
N ASP A 286 4.05 0.88 -22.50
CA ASP A 286 3.64 1.50 -23.78
C ASP A 286 2.53 0.73 -24.50
N ARG A 287 1.93 -0.27 -23.84
CA ARG A 287 0.69 -0.90 -24.29
C ARG A 287 -0.41 0.15 -24.43
N ASP A 288 -1.19 0.04 -25.49
CA ASP A 288 -2.32 0.93 -25.77
C ASP A 288 -3.24 1.08 -24.57
N ALA A 289 -3.66 2.32 -24.32
CA ALA A 289 -4.63 2.63 -23.28
C ALA A 289 -5.96 1.92 -23.58
N ILE A 290 -6.52 1.29 -22.55
CA ILE A 290 -7.79 0.55 -22.62
C ILE A 290 -8.84 1.39 -21.91
N GLY A 291 -10.02 1.50 -22.50
CA GLY A 291 -11.11 2.29 -21.93
C GLY A 291 -12.45 1.60 -22.02
N ILE A 292 -13.42 2.18 -21.32
CA ILE A 292 -14.84 1.86 -21.47
C ILE A 292 -15.46 3.04 -22.19
N SER A 293 -16.29 2.78 -23.20
CA SER A 293 -17.00 3.83 -23.95
C SER A 293 -17.72 4.78 -22.98
N GLY A 294 -17.43 6.08 -23.07
CA GLY A 294 -17.98 7.12 -22.20
C GLY A 294 -17.23 7.37 -20.88
N TRP A 295 -16.18 6.61 -20.56
CA TRP A 295 -15.47 6.67 -19.26
C TRP A 295 -13.94 6.78 -19.40
N GLY A 296 -13.46 7.46 -20.45
CA GLY A 296 -12.03 7.68 -20.69
C GLY A 296 -11.23 6.40 -21.00
N THR A 297 -9.91 6.56 -21.10
CA THR A 297 -8.96 5.44 -21.29
C THR A 297 -7.91 5.47 -20.18
N LEU A 298 -7.53 4.29 -19.69
CA LEU A 298 -6.47 4.09 -18.71
C LEU A 298 -5.32 3.31 -19.33
N TRP A 299 -4.11 3.65 -18.93
CA TRP A 299 -2.92 2.93 -19.34
C TRP A 299 -2.75 1.63 -18.52
N TRP A 300 -1.96 0.71 -19.06
CA TRP A 300 -1.85 -0.65 -18.51
C TRP A 300 -1.42 -0.71 -17.04
N TRP A 301 -0.60 0.23 -16.56
CA TRP A 301 -0.16 0.28 -15.15
C TRP A 301 -1.34 0.44 -14.16
N GLU A 302 -2.48 0.95 -14.59
CA GLU A 302 -3.68 1.06 -13.74
C GLU A 302 -4.43 -0.27 -13.59
N TYR A 303 -4.20 -1.20 -14.51
CA TYR A 303 -4.77 -2.55 -14.49
C TYR A 303 -3.79 -3.58 -13.93
N ASP A 304 -2.49 -3.33 -13.96
CA ASP A 304 -1.47 -4.36 -13.69
C ASP A 304 -1.48 -4.85 -12.23
N TYR A 305 -1.92 -6.07 -11.97
CA TYR A 305 -1.81 -6.76 -10.67
C TYR A 305 -0.96 -8.03 -10.82
N TYR A 306 0.04 -7.98 -11.70
CA TYR A 306 0.73 -9.16 -12.18
C TYR A 306 1.35 -9.98 -11.04
N VAL A 307 1.08 -11.28 -11.07
CA VAL A 307 1.67 -12.30 -10.18
C VAL A 307 2.07 -13.58 -10.94
N GLY A 308 1.86 -13.60 -12.25
CA GLY A 308 2.05 -14.79 -13.09
C GLY A 308 1.02 -15.89 -12.81
N TRP A 309 1.09 -16.98 -13.56
CA TRP A 309 0.14 -18.09 -13.43
C TRP A 309 0.30 -18.85 -12.11
N ALA A 310 1.53 -19.05 -11.65
CA ALA A 310 1.81 -19.69 -10.36
C ALA A 310 1.29 -18.83 -9.19
N GLY A 311 1.52 -17.52 -9.23
CA GLY A 311 0.99 -16.61 -8.22
C GLY A 311 -0.53 -16.53 -8.25
N LEU A 312 -1.15 -16.49 -9.44
CA LEU A 312 -2.61 -16.51 -9.57
C LEU A 312 -3.21 -17.79 -8.98
N ALA A 313 -2.60 -18.96 -9.23
CA ALA A 313 -3.06 -20.22 -8.64
C ALA A 313 -3.02 -20.17 -7.09
N LEU A 314 -1.98 -19.58 -6.51
CA LEU A 314 -1.89 -19.35 -5.06
C LEU A 314 -3.00 -18.41 -4.57
N LEU A 315 -3.25 -17.29 -5.25
CA LEU A 315 -4.32 -16.34 -4.89
C LEU A 315 -5.71 -16.97 -4.96
N VAL A 316 -6.00 -17.70 -6.04
CA VAL A 316 -7.27 -18.42 -6.21
C VAL A 316 -7.44 -19.47 -5.12
N SER A 317 -6.36 -20.20 -4.75
CA SER A 317 -6.42 -21.11 -3.61
C SER A 317 -6.78 -20.40 -2.30
N GLY A 318 -6.31 -19.15 -2.14
CA GLY A 318 -6.60 -18.29 -0.99
C GLY A 318 -8.09 -17.99 -0.78
N LEU A 319 -8.92 -18.07 -1.83
CA LEU A 319 -10.38 -17.94 -1.70
C LEU A 319 -10.97 -18.97 -0.73
N ALA A 320 -10.34 -20.15 -0.60
CA ALA A 320 -10.78 -21.18 0.33
C ALA A 320 -10.60 -20.78 1.82
N ALA A 321 -9.84 -19.71 2.12
CA ALA A 321 -9.73 -19.18 3.49
C ALA A 321 -11.04 -18.51 3.94
N PHE A 322 -11.80 -17.95 3.00
CA PHE A 322 -13.03 -17.20 3.24
C PHE A 322 -14.27 -18.09 3.34
N TRP A 323 -14.16 -19.38 3.04
CA TRP A 323 -15.27 -20.31 3.15
C TRP A 323 -15.57 -20.62 4.64
N PRO A 324 -16.82 -20.44 5.11
CA PRO A 324 -17.20 -20.80 6.48
C PRO A 324 -16.94 -22.28 6.75
N ARG A 325 -16.30 -22.59 7.88
CA ARG A 325 -16.13 -23.97 8.34
C ARG A 325 -16.99 -24.20 9.56
N ARG A 326 -17.70 -25.33 9.60
CA ARG A 326 -18.77 -25.63 10.56
C ARG A 326 -18.37 -25.60 12.05
N HIS A 327 -17.08 -25.44 12.38
CA HIS A 327 -16.56 -25.40 13.75
C HIS A 327 -15.30 -24.50 13.89
N SER A 328 -15.14 -23.47 13.05
CA SER A 328 -13.95 -22.60 13.10
C SER A 328 -14.34 -21.14 13.35
N ASP A 329 -13.73 -20.53 14.36
CA ASP A 329 -13.83 -19.09 14.66
C ASP A 329 -13.03 -18.20 13.69
N SER A 330 -12.79 -18.69 12.47
CA SER A 330 -12.03 -18.01 11.43
C SER A 330 -12.58 -16.61 11.18
N PRO A 331 -11.73 -15.56 11.19
CA PRO A 331 -12.20 -14.19 10.95
C PRO A 331 -12.46 -13.90 9.46
N PHE A 332 -11.91 -14.71 8.54
CA PHE A 332 -11.95 -14.44 7.10
C PHE A 332 -13.36 -14.30 6.50
N PRO A 333 -14.35 -15.15 6.81
CA PRO A 333 -15.69 -15.02 6.23
C PRO A 333 -16.35 -13.65 6.51
N HIS A 334 -16.01 -13.00 7.63
CA HIS A 334 -16.53 -11.68 7.97
C HIS A 334 -16.01 -10.56 7.06
N LEU A 335 -14.90 -10.79 6.35
CA LEU A 335 -14.33 -9.82 5.40
C LEU A 335 -15.00 -9.91 4.03
N LEU A 336 -15.62 -11.04 3.70
CA LEU A 336 -16.10 -11.34 2.35
C LEU A 336 -17.04 -10.27 1.79
N PRO A 337 -18.03 -9.72 2.54
CA PRO A 337 -18.91 -8.69 1.99
C PRO A 337 -18.16 -7.41 1.60
N ALA A 338 -17.22 -6.94 2.42
CA ALA A 338 -16.43 -5.76 2.11
C ALA A 338 -15.52 -6.01 0.89
N LEU A 339 -14.89 -7.18 0.82
CA LEU A 339 -14.05 -7.57 -0.32
C LEU A 339 -14.85 -7.68 -1.61
N LEU A 340 -16.04 -8.26 -1.56
CA LEU A 340 -16.93 -8.36 -2.71
C LEU A 340 -17.41 -6.98 -3.16
N GLY A 341 -17.73 -6.09 -2.21
CA GLY A 341 -18.05 -4.69 -2.49
C GLY A 341 -16.90 -3.97 -3.21
N MET A 342 -15.68 -4.03 -2.67
CA MET A 342 -14.50 -3.44 -3.33
C MET A 342 -14.24 -4.04 -4.71
N PHE A 343 -14.38 -5.37 -4.86
CA PHE A 343 -14.23 -6.06 -6.14
C PHE A 343 -15.24 -5.56 -7.16
N VAL A 344 -16.54 -5.55 -6.82
CA VAL A 344 -17.61 -5.09 -7.70
C VAL A 344 -17.40 -3.64 -8.11
N LEU A 345 -17.07 -2.75 -7.17
CA LEU A 345 -16.82 -1.34 -7.46
C LEU A 345 -15.62 -1.15 -8.40
N SER A 346 -14.69 -2.11 -8.47
CA SER A 346 -13.54 -2.06 -9.38
C SER A 346 -13.86 -2.45 -10.83
N LEU A 347 -15.07 -2.95 -11.12
CA LEU A 347 -15.46 -3.44 -12.45
C LEU A 347 -16.27 -2.42 -13.23
N GLY A 348 -16.05 -2.38 -14.54
CA GLY A 348 -16.88 -1.63 -15.48
C GLY A 348 -17.01 -0.15 -15.09
N SER A 349 -18.19 0.42 -15.26
CA SER A 349 -18.52 1.80 -14.85
C SER A 349 -19.22 1.87 -13.49
N LEU A 350 -19.22 0.80 -12.69
CA LEU A 350 -20.09 0.70 -11.51
C LEU A 350 -19.79 1.78 -10.47
N TRP A 351 -18.51 2.04 -10.17
CA TRP A 351 -18.14 3.12 -9.24
C TRP A 351 -18.74 4.47 -9.64
N GLY A 352 -18.59 4.87 -10.91
CA GLY A 352 -19.11 6.15 -11.38
C GLY A 352 -20.63 6.22 -11.46
N GLN A 353 -21.35 5.09 -11.33
CA GLN A 353 -22.81 5.06 -11.24
C GLN A 353 -23.32 5.16 -9.80
N PHE A 354 -22.53 4.68 -8.82
CA PHE A 354 -22.93 4.64 -7.41
C PHE A 354 -22.31 5.75 -6.56
N ALA A 355 -21.15 6.28 -6.94
CA ALA A 355 -20.48 7.32 -6.18
C ALA A 355 -21.10 8.69 -6.50
N PRO A 356 -21.63 9.42 -5.50
CA PRO A 356 -22.20 10.74 -5.72
C PRO A 356 -21.09 11.80 -5.84
N GLY A 357 -21.20 12.68 -6.85
CA GLY A 357 -20.47 13.95 -6.96
C GLY A 357 -19.05 13.94 -6.39
N LEU A 358 -18.84 14.64 -5.27
CA LEU A 358 -17.55 14.83 -4.60
C LEU A 358 -16.79 13.52 -4.29
N VAL A 359 -17.50 12.42 -3.99
CA VAL A 359 -16.87 11.12 -3.70
C VAL A 359 -16.31 10.49 -4.97
N GLN A 360 -17.03 10.62 -6.07
CA GLN A 360 -16.57 10.19 -7.39
C GLN A 360 -15.40 11.03 -7.89
N GLU A 361 -15.40 12.32 -7.58
CA GLU A 361 -14.32 13.24 -7.96
C GLU A 361 -13.03 12.97 -7.16
N ALA A 362 -13.16 12.57 -5.89
CA ALA A 362 -12.03 12.23 -5.05
C ALA A 362 -11.31 10.94 -5.50
N GLU A 363 -12.01 9.97 -6.08
CA GLU A 363 -11.41 8.76 -6.65
C GLU A 363 -11.91 8.50 -8.07
N ARG A 364 -11.03 8.70 -9.05
CA ARG A 364 -11.36 8.59 -10.47
C ARG A 364 -10.99 7.26 -11.12
N VAL A 365 -10.18 6.40 -10.47
CA VAL A 365 -9.63 5.16 -11.04
C VAL A 365 -10.07 3.94 -10.21
N PRO A 366 -11.29 3.42 -10.43
CA PRO A 366 -11.86 2.38 -9.57
C PRO A 366 -11.14 1.02 -9.65
N THR A 367 -10.31 0.76 -10.67
CA THR A 367 -9.47 -0.46 -10.73
C THR A 367 -8.56 -0.59 -9.50
N ARG A 368 -8.26 0.52 -8.83
CA ARG A 368 -7.39 0.58 -7.66
C ARG A 368 -8.04 0.01 -6.39
N PHE A 369 -9.37 -0.09 -6.33
CA PHE A 369 -10.06 -0.79 -5.24
C PHE A 369 -9.68 -2.27 -5.14
N MET A 370 -9.26 -2.87 -6.25
CA MET A 370 -8.73 -4.23 -6.30
C MET A 370 -7.51 -4.42 -5.39
N LEU A 371 -6.77 -3.37 -5.02
CA LEU A 371 -5.62 -3.46 -4.11
C LEU A 371 -5.97 -4.10 -2.77
N LEU A 372 -7.11 -3.72 -2.17
CA LEU A 372 -7.52 -4.30 -0.89
C LEU A 372 -8.02 -5.73 -1.06
N VAL A 373 -8.70 -6.03 -2.16
CA VAL A 373 -9.10 -7.40 -2.51
C VAL A 373 -7.86 -8.28 -2.65
N PHE A 374 -6.89 -7.82 -3.43
CA PHE A 374 -5.61 -8.47 -3.66
C PHE A 374 -4.85 -8.74 -2.35
N LEU A 375 -4.71 -7.73 -1.49
CA LEU A 375 -4.06 -7.87 -0.18
C LEU A 375 -4.67 -9.02 0.64
N PHE A 376 -5.99 -9.04 0.81
CA PHE A 376 -6.64 -10.07 1.61
C PHE A 376 -6.62 -11.45 0.93
N LEU A 377 -6.59 -11.52 -0.41
CA LEU A 377 -6.34 -12.77 -1.13
C LEU A 377 -4.92 -13.30 -0.90
N VAL A 378 -3.90 -12.44 -0.85
CA VAL A 378 -2.53 -12.82 -0.50
C VAL A 378 -2.46 -13.40 0.92
N ILE A 379 -3.13 -12.76 1.88
CA ILE A 379 -3.24 -13.26 3.27
C ILE A 379 -3.97 -14.60 3.29
N GLY A 380 -5.07 -14.73 2.54
CA GLY A 380 -5.80 -16.00 2.38
C GLY A 380 -4.93 -17.10 1.77
N ALA A 381 -4.11 -16.78 0.77
CA ALA A 381 -3.19 -17.72 0.14
C ALA A 381 -2.15 -18.25 1.13
N ALA A 382 -1.59 -17.38 1.99
CA ALA A 382 -0.67 -17.79 3.05
C ALA A 382 -1.37 -18.67 4.11
N GLU A 383 -2.62 -18.38 4.47
CA GLU A 383 -3.42 -19.22 5.36
C GLU A 383 -3.69 -20.61 4.75
N ILE A 384 -4.02 -20.69 3.46
CA ILE A 384 -4.24 -21.97 2.79
C ILE A 384 -2.93 -22.75 2.62
N ALA A 385 -1.83 -22.08 2.29
CA ALA A 385 -0.50 -22.68 2.28
C ALA A 385 -0.14 -23.25 3.66
N THR A 386 -0.44 -22.52 4.74
CA THR A 386 -0.25 -22.99 6.12
C THR A 386 -1.02 -24.29 6.39
N ARG A 387 -2.30 -24.35 5.99
CA ARG A 387 -3.12 -25.56 6.14
C ARG A 387 -2.55 -26.73 5.34
N PHE A 388 -2.11 -26.50 4.11
CA PHE A 388 -1.50 -27.52 3.26
C PHE A 388 -0.20 -28.07 3.87
N LEU A 389 0.67 -27.18 4.35
CA LEU A 389 1.92 -27.51 5.02
C LEU A 389 1.70 -28.32 6.31
N ARG A 390 0.75 -27.91 7.15
CA ARG A 390 0.43 -28.64 8.39
C ARG A 390 -0.24 -29.98 8.13
N ARG A 391 -1.05 -30.08 7.07
CA ARG A 391 -1.73 -31.32 6.71
C ARG A 391 -0.71 -32.37 6.23
N TRP A 392 0.22 -31.98 5.35
CA TRP A 392 1.21 -32.87 4.72
C TRP A 392 2.67 -32.38 4.89
N PRO A 393 3.21 -32.34 6.13
CA PRO A 393 4.47 -31.64 6.45
C PRO A 393 5.71 -32.20 5.74
N ARG A 394 5.68 -33.47 5.32
CA ARG A 394 6.80 -34.11 4.59
C ARG A 394 6.77 -33.88 3.08
N PHE A 395 5.60 -33.58 2.50
CA PHE A 395 5.41 -33.46 1.04
C PHE A 395 5.16 -32.03 0.61
N ALA A 396 4.30 -31.31 1.35
CA ALA A 396 3.84 -29.98 1.00
C ALA A 396 4.98 -28.96 0.79
N PRO A 397 6.08 -28.94 1.58
CA PRO A 397 7.19 -28.04 1.30
C PRO A 397 7.80 -28.25 -0.07
N TRP A 398 8.01 -29.52 -0.47
CA TRP A 398 8.62 -29.87 -1.76
C TRP A 398 7.68 -29.62 -2.94
N ALA A 399 6.37 -29.69 -2.73
CA ALA A 399 5.39 -29.29 -3.74
C ALA A 399 5.30 -27.75 -3.88
N LEU A 400 5.38 -27.02 -2.76
CA LEU A 400 5.21 -25.57 -2.74
C LEU A 400 6.48 -24.81 -3.17
N LEU A 401 7.68 -25.35 -2.92
CA LEU A 401 8.95 -24.72 -3.30
C LEU A 401 9.07 -24.46 -4.82
N PRO A 402 8.80 -25.42 -5.73
CA PRO A 402 8.81 -25.17 -7.17
C PRO A 402 7.78 -24.11 -7.61
N VAL A 403 6.58 -24.14 -7.02
CA VAL A 403 5.53 -23.15 -7.30
C VAL A 403 6.00 -21.75 -6.90
N LEU A 404 6.61 -21.62 -5.73
CA LEU A 404 7.18 -20.36 -5.26
C LEU A 404 8.40 -19.92 -6.07
N GLY A 405 9.26 -20.86 -6.48
CA GLY A 405 10.38 -20.56 -7.36
C GLY A 405 9.92 -20.01 -8.71
N TRP A 406 8.87 -20.60 -9.28
CA TRP A 406 8.24 -20.10 -10.51
C TRP A 406 7.60 -18.73 -10.30
N ALA A 407 6.79 -18.56 -9.25
CA ALA A 407 6.17 -17.27 -8.95
C ALA A 407 7.22 -16.17 -8.72
N ALA A 408 8.30 -16.47 -8.00
CA ALA A 408 9.40 -15.54 -7.78
C ALA A 408 10.11 -15.16 -9.10
N TRP A 409 10.26 -16.11 -10.02
CA TRP A 409 10.80 -15.84 -11.35
C TRP A 409 9.89 -14.90 -12.15
N ASP A 410 8.58 -15.18 -12.20
CA ASP A 410 7.60 -14.33 -12.89
C ASP A 410 7.62 -12.89 -12.31
N LEU A 411 7.57 -12.75 -10.98
CA LEU A 411 7.63 -11.46 -10.29
C LEU A 411 8.95 -10.72 -10.56
N TRP A 412 10.08 -11.43 -10.62
CA TRP A 412 11.37 -10.84 -10.97
C TRP A 412 11.38 -10.30 -12.40
N GLN A 413 10.89 -11.07 -13.37
CA GLN A 413 10.80 -10.62 -14.76
C GLN A 413 9.92 -9.36 -14.88
N HIS A 414 8.79 -9.35 -14.19
CA HIS A 414 7.91 -8.17 -14.12
C HIS A 414 8.62 -6.96 -13.51
N ALA A 415 9.26 -7.12 -12.35
CA ALA A 415 10.00 -6.04 -11.70
C ALA A 415 11.15 -5.49 -12.58
N VAL A 416 11.84 -6.34 -13.35
CA VAL A 416 12.86 -5.91 -14.31
C VAL A 416 12.25 -5.06 -15.43
N LEU A 417 11.08 -5.42 -15.95
CA LEU A 417 10.38 -4.67 -17.00
C LEU A 417 9.88 -3.31 -16.53
N TRP A 418 9.42 -3.21 -15.27
CA TRP A 418 8.92 -1.97 -14.69
C TRP A 418 10.00 -1.14 -13.99
N ARG A 419 11.26 -1.58 -14.04
CA ARG A 419 12.38 -0.88 -13.43
C ARG A 419 12.46 0.55 -13.97
N VAL A 420 12.56 1.53 -13.08
CA VAL A 420 12.56 2.96 -13.44
C VAL A 420 13.63 3.29 -14.49
N ALA A 421 14.83 2.71 -14.37
CA ALA A 421 15.91 2.90 -15.34
C ALA A 421 15.56 2.46 -16.77
N LEU A 422 14.80 1.37 -16.92
CA LEU A 422 14.38 0.87 -18.23
C LEU A 422 13.31 1.79 -18.82
N LEU A 423 12.33 2.19 -18.00
CA LEU A 423 11.27 3.11 -18.40
C LEU A 423 11.85 4.46 -18.83
N GLU A 424 12.81 5.01 -18.06
CA GLU A 424 13.52 6.22 -18.43
C GLU A 424 14.22 6.04 -19.79
N GLY A 425 14.96 4.95 -19.99
CA GLY A 425 15.64 4.67 -21.25
C GLY A 425 14.70 4.63 -22.47
N ILE A 426 13.54 3.97 -22.34
CA ILE A 426 12.56 3.84 -23.44
C ILE A 426 11.82 5.15 -23.69
N PHE A 427 11.45 5.89 -22.65
CA PHE A 427 10.71 7.14 -22.82
C PHE A 427 11.60 8.22 -23.43
N LEU A 428 12.87 8.29 -23.01
CA LEU A 428 13.81 9.29 -23.49
C LEU A 428 14.09 9.19 -24.99
N THR A 429 14.05 7.99 -25.56
CA THR A 429 14.23 7.80 -27.01
C THR A 429 12.99 8.19 -27.81
N LYS A 430 11.81 8.29 -27.18
CA LYS A 430 10.53 8.54 -27.86
C LYS A 430 9.99 9.97 -27.70
N LYS A 431 10.14 10.61 -26.54
CA LYS A 431 9.37 11.82 -26.17
C LYS A 431 10.09 12.81 -25.21
N TYR A 432 11.43 12.80 -25.14
CA TYR A 432 12.13 13.69 -24.19
C TYR A 432 12.08 15.16 -24.61
N ASP A 433 11.63 16.01 -23.69
CA ASP A 433 11.92 17.45 -23.72
C ASP A 433 13.07 17.75 -22.73
N PRO A 434 14.23 18.22 -23.19
CA PRO A 434 15.36 18.56 -22.31
C PRO A 434 15.10 19.78 -21.42
N ASN A 435 14.06 20.58 -21.68
CA ASN A 435 13.81 21.84 -20.97
C ASN A 435 12.72 21.68 -19.92
N VAL A 436 12.99 20.90 -18.88
CA VAL A 436 12.14 20.91 -17.68
C VAL A 436 12.31 22.26 -16.98
N PRO A 437 11.27 23.10 -16.89
CA PRO A 437 11.40 24.41 -16.28
C PRO A 437 11.77 24.24 -14.81
N PRO A 438 12.74 25.02 -14.30
CA PRO A 438 13.09 24.95 -12.89
C PRO A 438 11.91 25.44 -12.04
N ILE A 439 11.67 24.73 -10.95
CA ILE A 439 10.60 25.07 -10.00
C ILE A 439 11.21 25.68 -8.75
N HIS A 440 10.59 26.76 -8.26
CA HIS A 440 11.06 27.53 -7.11
C HIS A 440 9.90 27.97 -6.21
N ILE A 441 10.22 28.29 -4.96
CA ILE A 441 9.28 28.85 -4.00
C ILE A 441 9.09 30.33 -4.32
N LEU A 442 7.83 30.77 -4.49
CA LEU A 442 7.52 32.18 -4.66
C LEU A 442 7.35 32.88 -3.29
N PRO A 443 7.76 34.15 -3.15
CA PRO A 443 7.42 34.97 -1.99
C PRO A 443 5.90 35.05 -1.84
N ASN A 444 5.36 34.44 -0.79
CA ASN A 444 3.91 34.28 -0.67
C ASN A 444 3.24 35.53 -0.05
N ALA A 445 2.19 36.04 -0.71
CA ALA A 445 1.33 37.11 -0.23
C ALA A 445 -0.08 36.64 0.22
N ASP A 446 -0.43 35.36 0.04
CA ASP A 446 -1.75 34.82 0.40
C ASP A 446 -1.82 34.47 1.90
N THR A 447 -2.22 35.46 2.70
CA THR A 447 -2.35 35.35 4.16
C THR A 447 -3.50 34.44 4.60
N VAL A 448 -4.55 34.33 3.79
CA VAL A 448 -5.71 33.47 4.09
C VAL A 448 -5.29 32.01 3.98
N TYR A 449 -4.62 31.63 2.90
CA TYR A 449 -4.08 30.29 2.72
C TYR A 449 -3.09 29.91 3.83
N GLN A 450 -2.19 30.82 4.20
CA GLN A 450 -1.25 30.59 5.31
C GLN A 450 -2.00 30.32 6.63
N ALA A 451 -3.06 31.08 6.93
CA ALA A 451 -3.88 30.86 8.12
C ALA A 451 -4.55 29.48 8.11
N TRP A 452 -5.06 29.02 6.96
CA TRP A 452 -5.62 27.67 6.80
C TRP A 452 -4.58 26.59 7.08
N VAL A 453 -3.38 26.71 6.51
CA VAL A 453 -2.28 25.76 6.73
C VAL A 453 -1.86 25.72 8.20
N LEU A 454 -1.64 26.87 8.84
CA LEU A 454 -1.19 26.94 10.23
C LEU A 454 -2.27 26.48 11.22
N GLY A 455 -3.53 26.90 11.02
CA GLY A 455 -4.64 26.52 11.88
C GLY A 455 -4.92 25.02 11.82
N SER A 456 -4.92 24.44 10.61
CA SER A 456 -5.11 23.00 10.43
C SER A 456 -3.93 22.17 10.96
N LEU A 457 -2.69 22.68 10.84
CA LEU A 457 -1.51 22.09 11.48
C LEU A 457 -1.63 22.04 13.01
N ALA A 458 -2.12 23.11 13.64
CA ALA A 458 -2.35 23.16 15.08
C ALA A 458 -3.39 22.10 15.52
N VAL A 459 -4.50 21.97 14.78
CA VAL A 459 -5.51 20.92 15.03
C VAL A 459 -4.88 19.53 14.96
N SER A 460 -4.10 19.25 13.92
CA SER A 460 -3.42 17.95 13.76
C SER A 460 -2.43 17.68 14.89
N ALA A 461 -1.64 18.68 15.31
CA ALA A 461 -0.66 18.53 16.38
C ALA A 461 -1.32 18.25 17.75
N VAL A 462 -2.36 19.00 18.12
CA VAL A 462 -3.14 18.77 19.35
C VAL A 462 -3.76 17.37 19.34
N THR A 463 -4.35 16.98 18.21
CA THR A 463 -4.94 15.64 18.06
C THR A 463 -3.89 14.54 18.21
N LEU A 464 -2.71 14.71 17.61
CA LEU A 464 -1.62 13.74 17.70
C LEU A 464 -1.14 13.56 19.15
N ILE A 465 -0.95 14.65 19.88
CA ILE A 465 -0.57 14.63 21.30
C ILE A 465 -1.62 13.87 22.11
N ALA A 466 -2.91 14.17 21.91
CA ALA A 466 -4.00 13.48 22.61
C ALA A 466 -4.01 11.96 22.32
N VAL A 467 -3.90 11.56 21.06
CA VAL A 467 -3.89 10.14 20.66
C VAL A 467 -2.68 9.41 21.25
N VAL A 468 -1.49 10.00 21.19
CA VAL A 468 -0.26 9.42 21.77
C VAL A 468 -0.42 9.24 23.28
N LEU A 469 -0.92 10.25 24.00
CA LEU A 469 -1.14 10.15 25.45
C LEU A 469 -2.15 9.05 25.81
N ILE A 470 -3.24 8.91 25.06
CA ILE A 470 -4.24 7.86 25.28
C ILE A 470 -3.64 6.46 25.04
N LEU A 471 -2.92 6.28 23.92
CA LEU A 471 -2.29 5.01 23.58
C LEU A 471 -1.18 4.63 24.58
N TRP A 472 -0.41 5.61 25.04
CA TRP A 472 0.63 5.42 26.04
C TRP A 472 0.03 4.98 27.38
N ARG A 473 -0.98 5.70 27.89
CA ARG A 473 -1.68 5.34 29.15
C ARG A 473 -2.29 3.94 29.09
N ALA A 474 -2.89 3.58 27.96
CA ALA A 474 -3.45 2.24 27.78
C ALA A 474 -2.37 1.16 27.87
N THR A 475 -1.20 1.40 27.27
CA THR A 475 -0.09 0.45 27.29
C THR A 475 0.50 0.28 28.70
N VAL A 476 0.72 1.38 29.42
CA VAL A 476 1.22 1.34 30.81
C VAL A 476 0.25 0.59 31.73
N ARG A 477 -1.06 0.77 31.54
CA ARG A 477 -2.08 0.08 32.34
C ARG A 477 -2.05 -1.44 32.10
N ASP A 478 -1.91 -1.87 30.85
CA ASP A 478 -1.84 -3.29 30.51
C ASP A 478 -0.62 -3.95 31.20
N ASP A 479 0.54 -3.30 31.15
CA ASP A 479 1.77 -3.79 31.79
C ASP A 479 1.65 -3.90 33.32
N LEU A 480 0.96 -2.95 33.95
CA LEU A 480 0.70 -2.99 35.40
C LEU A 480 -0.30 -4.08 35.78
N SER A 481 -1.26 -4.41 34.93
CA SER A 481 -2.23 -5.48 35.19
C SER A 481 -1.68 -6.90 34.97
N ALA A 482 -0.58 -7.01 34.22
CA ALA A 482 0.09 -8.28 33.93
C ALA A 482 1.15 -8.66 34.99
N ARG A 483 1.49 -7.74 35.90
CA ARG A 483 2.37 -7.96 37.06
C ARG A 483 1.54 -8.16 38.31
#